data_AF-A0AAU7DFV7-F1
#
_entry.id   AF-A0AAU7DFV7-F1
#
_cell.length_a   1.000
_cell.length_b   1.000
_cell.length_c   1.000
_cell.angle_alpha   90.00
_cell.angle_beta   90.00
_cell.angle_gamma   90.00
#
_symmetry.space_group_name_H-M   'P 1'
#
loop_
_entity.id
_entity.type
_entity.pdbx_description
1 polymer ?
#
loop_
_entity_poly.entity_id
_entity_poly.type
_entity_poly.pdbx_seq_one_letter_code
_entity_poly.pdbx_strand_id
1 'polypeptide(L)'
;MHSLAMLLQDNQPNPEMLQHLMVAMAAIIPIIMVLAIAIFMVPCWFICKKAGFSPWLSLLCIIPSLGTLVLLYVLAFADWKVGPVPMAAYPPPYPPQPPYPPQA
;
A
#
# COMPACT_ATOMS: atom_id res chain seq x y z
N MET A 1 1.03 8.11 -56.39
CA MET A 1 -0.03 7.53 -55.52
C MET A 1 0.30 6.12 -55.02
N HIS A 2 0.93 5.23 -55.81
CA HIS A 2 1.33 3.87 -55.37
C HIS A 2 2.38 3.84 -54.25
N SER A 3 3.36 4.75 -54.28
CA SER A 3 4.42 4.82 -53.26
C SER A 3 3.88 5.16 -51.85
N LEU A 4 2.76 5.90 -51.79
CA LEU A 4 2.06 6.22 -50.54
C LEU A 4 1.25 5.04 -50.01
N ALA A 5 0.68 4.22 -50.90
CA ALA A 5 -0.03 3.01 -50.52
C ALA A 5 0.92 1.98 -49.90
N MET A 6 2.11 1.80 -50.46
CA MET A 6 3.15 0.91 -49.90
C MET A 6 3.61 1.37 -48.50
N LEU A 7 3.86 2.68 -48.32
CA LEU A 7 4.26 3.24 -47.01
C LEU A 7 3.15 3.12 -45.94
N LEU A 8 1.88 3.23 -46.32
CA LEU A 8 0.76 3.00 -45.40
C LEU A 8 0.62 1.53 -45.02
N GLN A 9 0.95 0.62 -45.95
CA GLN A 9 0.88 -0.83 -45.75
C GLN A 9 2.02 -1.36 -44.86
N ASP A 10 3.23 -0.81 -45.01
CA ASP A 10 4.38 -1.12 -44.13
C ASP A 10 4.21 -0.57 -42.71
N ASN A 11 3.37 0.46 -42.53
CA ASN A 11 3.08 1.06 -41.23
C ASN A 11 1.86 0.44 -40.51
N GLN A 12 1.22 -0.59 -41.08
CA GLN A 12 0.17 -1.34 -40.38
C GLN A 12 0.82 -2.40 -39.46
N PRO A 13 0.55 -2.39 -38.15
CA PRO A 13 1.11 -3.39 -37.26
C PRO A 13 0.66 -4.80 -37.68
N ASN A 14 1.63 -5.67 -38.00
CA ASN A 14 1.40 -7.06 -38.41
C ASN A 14 0.54 -7.79 -37.35
N PRO A 15 -0.54 -8.50 -37.73
CA PRO A 15 -1.38 -9.25 -36.80
C PRO A 15 -0.61 -10.24 -35.92
N GLU A 16 0.46 -10.86 -36.44
CA GLU A 16 1.29 -11.80 -35.67
C GLU A 16 2.08 -11.08 -34.56
N MET A 17 2.64 -9.91 -34.87
CA MET A 17 3.34 -9.06 -33.91
C MET A 17 2.39 -8.56 -32.81
N LEU A 18 1.17 -8.16 -33.18
CA LEU A 18 0.13 -7.78 -32.21
C LEU A 18 -0.25 -8.96 -31.30
N GLN A 19 -0.36 -10.16 -31.85
CA GLN A 19 -0.65 -11.36 -31.07
C GLN A 19 0.46 -11.67 -30.06
N HIS A 20 1.73 -11.61 -30.47
CA HIS A 20 2.86 -11.80 -29.56
C HIS A 20 2.88 -10.75 -28.44
N LEU A 21 2.61 -9.49 -28.77
CA LEU A 21 2.48 -8.41 -27.78
C LEU A 21 1.35 -8.69 -26.79
N MET A 22 0.17 -9.09 -27.27
CA MET A 22 -0.98 -9.41 -26.41
C MET A 22 -0.68 -10.58 -25.47
N VAL A 23 -0.04 -11.64 -25.96
CA VAL A 23 0.34 -12.80 -25.14
C VAL A 23 1.38 -12.41 -24.09
N ALA A 24 2.38 -11.61 -24.47
CA ALA A 24 3.39 -11.10 -23.54
C ALA A 24 2.74 -10.24 -22.43
N MET A 25 1.84 -9.33 -22.80
CA MET A 25 1.10 -8.51 -21.85
C MET A 25 0.23 -9.37 -20.93
N ALA A 26 -0.51 -10.34 -21.47
CA ALA A 26 -1.37 -11.23 -20.69
C ALA A 26 -0.58 -12.08 -19.68
N ALA A 27 0.67 -12.45 -19.99
CA ALA A 27 1.54 -13.18 -19.07
C ALA A 27 2.14 -12.29 -17.98
N ILE A 28 2.45 -11.03 -18.29
CA ILE A 28 3.10 -10.09 -17.35
C ILE A 28 2.09 -9.46 -16.38
N ILE A 29 0.88 -9.13 -16.85
CA ILE A 29 -0.18 -8.51 -16.04
C ILE A 29 -0.44 -9.24 -14.71
N PRO A 30 -0.65 -10.57 -14.64
CA PRO A 30 -0.92 -11.25 -13.37
C PRO A 30 0.27 -11.18 -12.40
N ILE A 31 1.50 -11.20 -12.91
CA ILE A 31 2.70 -11.07 -12.07
C ILE A 31 2.72 -9.69 -11.41
N ILE A 32 2.50 -8.63 -12.21
CA ILE A 32 2.41 -7.25 -11.69
C ILE A 32 1.26 -7.13 -10.69
N MET A 33 0.12 -7.76 -10.96
CA MET A 33 -1.05 -7.71 -10.08
C MET A 33 -0.77 -8.33 -8.71
N VAL A 34 -0.13 -9.50 -8.67
CA VAL A 34 0.26 -10.17 -7.41
C VAL A 34 1.26 -9.31 -6.63
N LEU A 35 2.25 -8.72 -7.30
CA LEU A 35 3.22 -7.83 -6.66
C LEU A 35 2.54 -6.59 -6.08
N ALA A 36 1.63 -5.96 -6.84
CA ALA A 36 0.87 -4.81 -6.35
C ALA A 36 0.03 -5.19 -5.13
N ILE A 37 -0.71 -6.31 -5.16
CA ILE A 37 -1.49 -6.80 -4.02
C ILE A 37 -0.58 -6.99 -2.80
N ALA A 38 0.59 -7.61 -2.95
CA ALA A 38 1.52 -7.81 -1.84
C ALA A 38 2.03 -6.48 -1.25
N ILE A 39 2.39 -5.52 -2.09
CA ILE A 39 2.87 -4.19 -1.68
C ILE A 39 1.81 -3.43 -0.87
N PHE A 40 0.52 -3.57 -1.18
CA PHE A 40 -0.56 -2.93 -0.41
C PHE A 40 -1.01 -3.76 0.80
N MET A 41 -1.12 -5.07 0.63
CA MET A 41 -1.64 -5.98 1.66
C MET A 41 -0.73 -6.04 2.88
N VAL A 42 0.58 -6.10 2.69
CA VAL A 42 1.55 -6.23 3.80
C VAL A 42 1.49 -5.02 4.74
N PRO A 43 1.61 -3.75 4.27
CA PRO A 43 1.41 -2.59 5.12
C PRO A 43 0.03 -2.57 5.79
N CYS A 44 -1.04 -2.87 5.04
CA CYS A 44 -2.39 -2.91 5.58
C CYS A 44 -2.55 -3.92 6.72
N TRP A 45 -1.90 -5.10 6.62
CA TRP A 45 -1.87 -6.10 7.70
C TRP A 45 -1.26 -5.53 8.99
N PHE A 46 -0.13 -4.81 8.87
CA PHE A 46 0.50 -4.17 10.02
C PHE A 46 -0.31 -3.00 10.60
N ILE A 47 -0.99 -2.23 9.74
CA ILE A 47 -1.89 -1.16 10.17
C ILE A 47 -3.07 -1.75 10.96
N CYS A 48 -3.68 -2.84 10.48
CA CYS A 48 -4.76 -3.52 11.20
C CYS A 48 -4.32 -3.95 12.61
N LYS A 49 -3.12 -4.54 12.75
CA LYS A 49 -2.55 -4.87 14.07
C LYS A 49 -2.41 -3.65 14.99
N LYS A 50 -1.95 -2.53 14.44
CA LYS A 50 -1.74 -1.30 15.21
C LYS A 50 -3.06 -0.63 15.60
N ALA A 51 -4.08 -0.69 14.74
CA ALA A 51 -5.39 -0.12 14.99
C ALA A 51 -6.28 -0.98 15.92
N GLY A 52 -5.81 -2.17 16.33
CA GLY A 52 -6.59 -3.09 17.16
C GLY A 52 -7.61 -3.92 16.38
N PHE A 53 -7.49 -4.01 15.06
CA PHE A 53 -8.29 -4.87 14.20
C PHE A 53 -7.64 -6.23 13.97
N SER A 54 -8.45 -7.21 13.53
CA SER A 54 -7.96 -8.48 13.03
C SER A 54 -7.08 -8.26 11.79
N PRO A 55 -5.82 -8.74 11.75
CA PRO A 55 -4.93 -8.52 10.60
C PRO A 55 -5.45 -9.15 9.30
N TRP A 56 -6.25 -10.21 9.44
CA TRP A 56 -6.92 -10.89 8.33
C TRP A 56 -7.86 -9.98 7.53
N LEU A 57 -8.27 -8.83 8.08
CA LEU A 57 -9.06 -7.83 7.37
C LEU A 57 -8.29 -7.26 6.17
N SER A 58 -6.96 -7.32 6.16
CA SER A 58 -6.16 -6.95 4.99
C SER A 58 -6.30 -7.90 3.80
N LEU A 59 -6.88 -9.11 3.97
CA LEU A 59 -7.19 -9.99 2.84
C LEU A 59 -8.19 -9.36 1.86
N LEU A 60 -8.94 -8.33 2.28
CA LEU A 60 -9.74 -7.53 1.36
C LEU A 60 -8.90 -6.90 0.24
N CYS A 61 -7.60 -6.68 0.43
CA CYS A 61 -6.70 -6.19 -0.63
C CYS A 61 -6.53 -7.17 -1.81
N ILE A 62 -6.90 -8.46 -1.66
CA ILE A 62 -6.85 -9.44 -2.75
C ILE A 62 -7.87 -9.10 -3.84
N ILE A 63 -9.01 -8.51 -3.48
CA ILE A 63 -10.00 -8.00 -4.43
C ILE A 63 -9.55 -6.59 -4.80
N PRO A 64 -8.85 -6.40 -5.95
CA PRO A 64 -8.29 -5.11 -6.29
C PRO A 64 -9.41 -4.08 -6.39
N SER A 65 -9.10 -2.83 -6.05
CA SER A 65 -10.02 -1.68 -5.99
C SER A 65 -11.08 -1.76 -4.87
N LEU A 66 -12.11 -2.59 -4.99
CA LEU A 66 -13.27 -2.55 -4.09
C LEU A 66 -12.90 -2.97 -2.66
N GLY A 67 -12.19 -4.09 -2.51
CA GLY A 67 -11.84 -4.60 -1.18
C GLY A 67 -10.85 -3.67 -0.47
N THR A 68 -9.87 -3.13 -1.20
CA THR A 68 -8.97 -2.10 -0.69
C THR A 68 -9.73 -0.83 -0.30
N LEU A 69 -10.69 -0.37 -1.10
CA LEU A 69 -11.48 0.83 -0.80
C LEU A 69 -12.33 0.66 0.48
N VAL A 70 -12.96 -0.52 0.65
CA VAL A 70 -13.70 -0.85 1.86
C VAL A 70 -12.77 -0.86 3.07
N LEU A 71 -11.61 -1.51 2.98
CA LEU A 71 -10.62 -1.54 4.06
C LEU A 71 -10.16 -0.13 4.44
N LEU A 72 -9.87 0.73 3.45
CA LEU A 72 -9.47 2.11 3.70
C LEU A 72 -10.58 2.92 4.39
N TYR A 73 -11.85 2.71 4.02
CA TYR A 73 -12.99 3.32 4.72
C TYR A 73 -13.08 2.87 6.17
N VAL A 74 -12.93 1.57 6.44
CA VAL A 74 -12.93 1.05 7.81
C VAL A 74 -11.77 1.67 8.61
N LEU A 75 -10.57 1.68 8.05
CA LEU A 75 -9.40 2.25 8.72
C LEU A 75 -9.53 3.76 8.97
N ALA A 76 -10.20 4.50 8.07
CA ALA A 76 -10.36 5.95 8.18
C ALA A 76 -11.41 6.37 9.21
N PHE A 77 -12.51 5.62 9.33
CA PHE A 77 -13.68 6.05 10.12
C PHE A 77 -13.95 5.22 11.37
N ALA A 78 -13.34 4.05 11.53
CA ALA A 78 -13.54 3.24 12.73
C ALA A 78 -12.64 3.70 13.88
N ASP A 79 -13.12 3.54 15.11
CA ASP A 79 -12.32 3.81 16.31
C ASP A 79 -11.19 2.78 16.45
N TRP A 80 -9.95 3.27 16.48
CA TRP A 80 -8.78 2.43 16.68
C TRP A 80 -8.68 2.05 18.15
N LYS A 81 -8.79 0.75 18.44
CA LYS A 81 -8.70 0.20 19.80
C LYS A 81 -7.23 0.06 20.22
N VAL A 82 -6.51 1.17 20.23
CA VAL A 82 -5.13 1.20 20.76
C VAL A 82 -5.20 1.19 22.28
N GLY A 83 -4.48 0.25 22.91
CA GLY A 83 -4.37 0.22 24.38
C GLY A 83 -3.77 1.53 24.90
N PRO A 84 -4.12 1.98 26.12
CA PRO A 84 -3.55 3.18 26.70
C PRO A 84 -2.03 3.12 26.67
N VAL A 85 -1.38 4.19 26.22
CA VAL A 85 0.07 4.33 26.28
C VAL A 85 0.48 4.06 27.73
N PRO A 86 1.38 3.10 28.01
CA PRO A 86 1.76 2.80 29.38
C PRO A 86 2.22 4.10 30.06
N MET A 87 1.52 4.51 31.12
CA MET A 87 1.85 5.70 31.90
C MET A 87 3.28 5.64 32.47
N ALA A 88 3.89 4.45 32.50
CA ALA A 88 5.30 4.23 32.79
C ALA A 88 6.27 4.89 31.79
N ALA A 89 5.81 5.32 30.61
CA ALA A 89 6.60 6.08 29.64
C ALA A 89 6.69 7.58 29.97
N TYR A 90 5.87 8.08 30.90
CA TYR A 90 6.03 9.43 31.44
C TYR A 90 7.04 9.37 32.60
N PRO A 91 8.26 9.92 32.46
CA PRO A 91 9.11 10.11 33.63
C PRO A 91 8.34 11.00 34.61
N PRO A 92 8.36 10.68 35.93
CA PRO A 92 7.74 11.55 36.92
C PRO A 92 8.33 12.96 36.79
N PRO A 93 7.54 14.02 36.98
CA PRO A 93 8.07 15.38 37.01
C PRO A 93 9.21 15.44 38.02
N TYR A 94 10.38 15.92 37.57
CA TYR A 94 11.56 15.99 38.43
C TYR A 94 11.21 16.75 39.71
N PRO A 95 11.58 16.23 40.89
CA PRO A 95 11.42 16.98 42.12
C PRO A 95 12.18 18.32 42.01
N PRO A 96 11.68 19.39 42.67
CA PRO A 96 12.38 20.67 42.68
C PRO A 96 13.80 20.47 43.19
N GLN A 97 14.78 21.01 42.46
CA GLN A 97 16.18 20.88 42.87
C GLN A 97 16.38 21.57 44.22
N PRO A 98 17.09 20.94 45.17
CA PRO A 98 17.41 21.58 46.45
C PRO A 98 18.21 22.86 46.20
N PRO A 99 18.09 23.89 47.06
CA PRO A 99 18.85 25.12 46.93
C PRO A 99 20.34 24.84 46.82
N TYR A 100 21.02 25.43 45.83
CA TYR A 100 22.47 25.28 45.71
C TYR A 100 23.15 25.79 46.99
N PRO A 101 24.13 25.05 47.54
CA PRO A 101 24.89 25.52 48.69
C PRO A 101 25.65 26.81 48.34
N PRO A 102 25.87 27.71 49.31
CA PRO A 102 26.66 28.91 49.12
C PRO A 102 28.05 28.55 48.60
N GLN A 103 28.44 29.16 47.49
CA GLN A 103 29.80 29.05 46.95
C GLN A 103 30.71 29.92 47.83
N ALA A 104 31.68 29.27 48.49
CA ALA A 104 32.68 29.92 49.33
C ALA A 104 33.82 30.53 48.51
#